data_AF-A0A959IJ49-F1
#
_entry.id   AF-A0A959IJ49-F1
#
_cell.length_a   1.000
_cell.length_b   1.000
_cell.length_c   1.000
_cell.angle_alpha   90.00
_cell.angle_beta   90.00
_cell.angle_gamma   90.00
#
_symmetry.space_group_name_H-M   'P 1'
#
loop_
_entity.id
_entity.type
_entity.pdbx_description
1 polymer ?
#
loop_
_entity_poly.entity_id
_entity_poly.type
_entity_poly.pdbx_seq_one_letter_code
_entity_poly.pdbx_strand_id
1 'polypeptide(L)'
;LELDWFKEYFVYTTRTADYGIKSVEANGQETMVRLEKIGIMPMPLDILVTYKDGTQEYFNIALRIMRGNKPQEFPDIKYTVLADWPWTHPEYEFVIPVSMDQVEKIEIDPSGRMADADRSNNNWQP
;
A
#
# COMPACT_ATOMS: atom_id res chain seq x y z
N LEU A 1 -14.76 10.12 -13.55
CA LEU A 1 -13.95 9.11 -12.85
C LEU A 1 -14.57 7.77 -13.18
N GLU A 2 -13.96 7.06 -14.11
CA GLU A 2 -14.50 5.82 -14.70
C GLU A 2 -14.66 4.77 -13.59
N LEU A 3 -15.91 4.49 -13.22
CA LEU A 3 -16.32 3.44 -12.28
C LEU A 3 -16.65 2.13 -13.01
N ASP A 4 -16.52 2.11 -14.33
CA ASP A 4 -16.89 0.95 -15.16
C ASP A 4 -15.94 -0.23 -14.94
N TRP A 5 -14.64 0.03 -14.73
CA TRP A 5 -13.66 -1.01 -14.37
C TRP A 5 -13.97 -1.67 -13.02
N PHE A 6 -14.47 -0.90 -12.04
CA PHE A 6 -14.81 -1.41 -10.71
C PHE A 6 -15.99 -2.36 -10.80
N LYS A 7 -17.04 -2.02 -11.58
CA LYS A 7 -18.25 -2.83 -11.71
C LYS A 7 -18.02 -4.14 -12.48
N GLU A 8 -17.21 -4.15 -13.54
CA GLU A 8 -16.92 -5.39 -14.29
C GLU A 8 -16.15 -6.42 -13.46
N TYR A 9 -15.24 -5.98 -12.58
CA TYR A 9 -14.46 -6.88 -11.72
C TYR A 9 -15.22 -7.31 -10.46
N PHE A 10 -15.93 -6.39 -9.78
CA PHE A 10 -16.60 -6.69 -8.50
C PHE A 10 -17.90 -7.51 -8.64
N VAL A 11 -18.61 -7.44 -9.77
CA VAL A 11 -19.96 -8.03 -9.87
C VAL A 11 -19.94 -9.48 -10.38
N TYR A 12 -18.90 -9.92 -11.11
CA TYR A 12 -18.92 -11.21 -11.81
C TYR A 12 -17.76 -12.17 -11.49
N THR A 13 -16.87 -11.84 -10.55
CA THR A 13 -15.73 -12.71 -10.25
C THR A 13 -15.52 -12.94 -8.75
N THR A 14 -15.19 -14.17 -8.34
CA THR A 14 -14.74 -14.54 -6.97
C THR A 14 -13.33 -14.03 -6.66
N ARG A 15 -12.89 -12.98 -7.35
CA ARG A 15 -11.52 -12.47 -7.32
C ARG A 15 -11.42 -11.41 -6.24
N THR A 16 -10.82 -11.77 -5.12
CA THR A 16 -10.52 -10.84 -4.04
C THR A 16 -9.24 -10.08 -4.35
N ALA A 17 -9.18 -8.84 -3.86
CA ALA A 17 -7.92 -8.16 -3.68
C ALA A 17 -7.24 -8.80 -2.45
N ASP A 18 -5.97 -9.16 -2.57
CA ASP A 18 -5.19 -9.73 -1.47
C ASP A 18 -3.76 -9.24 -1.67
N TYR A 19 -3.34 -8.40 -0.75
CA TYR A 19 -2.03 -7.80 -0.72
C TYR A 19 -1.44 -8.04 0.65
N GLY A 20 -0.12 -8.15 0.73
CA GLY A 20 0.55 -8.40 2.00
C GLY A 20 1.90 -7.74 2.06
N ILE A 21 2.38 -7.50 3.28
CA ILE A 21 3.76 -7.13 3.52
C ILE A 21 4.59 -8.41 3.51
N LYS A 22 5.36 -8.60 2.45
CA LYS A 22 6.20 -9.79 2.25
C LYS A 22 7.45 -9.75 3.13
N SER A 23 8.16 -8.62 3.13
CA SER A 23 9.31 -8.41 4.02
C SER A 23 9.60 -6.93 4.25
N VAL A 24 10.23 -6.66 5.40
CA VAL A 24 10.75 -5.33 5.76
C VAL A 24 12.20 -5.53 6.20
N GLU A 25 13.12 -4.94 5.47
CA GLU A 25 14.55 -5.15 5.63
C GLU A 25 15.29 -3.82 5.83
N ALA A 26 16.28 -3.82 6.71
CA ALA A 26 17.17 -2.68 6.86
C ALA A 26 18.09 -2.56 5.63
N ASN A 27 18.11 -1.39 5.01
CA ASN A 27 18.96 -1.06 3.88
C ASN A 27 19.87 0.13 4.25
N GLY A 28 20.83 -0.11 5.14
CA GLY A 28 21.72 0.94 5.65
C GLY A 28 20.99 1.95 6.52
N GLN A 29 20.83 3.18 6.02
CA GLN A 29 20.07 4.26 6.69
C GLN A 29 18.61 4.34 6.24
N GLU A 30 18.18 3.39 5.41
CA GLU A 30 16.85 3.34 4.83
C GLU A 30 16.18 2.00 5.18
N THR A 31 14.87 1.92 4.97
CA THR A 31 14.09 0.70 5.17
C THR A 31 13.50 0.28 3.83
N MET A 32 13.80 -0.94 3.41
CA MET A 32 13.23 -1.54 2.21
C MET A 32 11.99 -2.34 2.59
N VAL A 33 10.86 -2.00 1.98
CA VAL A 33 9.59 -2.70 2.17
C VAL A 33 9.24 -3.41 0.88
N ARG A 34 9.04 -4.73 0.97
CA ARG A 34 8.54 -5.57 -0.12
C ARG A 34 7.10 -5.95 0.15
N LEU A 35 6.25 -5.65 -0.81
CA LEU A 35 4.85 -6.03 -0.85
C LEU A 35 4.66 -7.17 -1.83
N GLU A 36 3.68 -8.01 -1.55
CA GLU A 36 3.23 -9.05 -2.46
C GLU A 36 1.75 -8.87 -2.79
N LYS A 37 1.40 -9.28 -4.00
CA LYS A 37 0.05 -9.31 -4.54
C LYS A 37 -0.34 -10.76 -4.76
N ILE A 38 -1.16 -11.28 -3.84
CA ILE A 38 -1.71 -12.64 -3.88
C ILE A 38 -3.00 -12.65 -4.71
N GLY A 39 -3.77 -11.56 -4.61
CA GLY A 39 -5.02 -11.37 -5.34
C GLY A 39 -4.82 -10.96 -6.80
N ILE A 40 -5.79 -11.28 -7.65
CA ILE A 40 -5.72 -10.92 -9.07
C ILE A 40 -6.40 -9.59 -9.40
N MET A 41 -7.01 -8.93 -8.42
CA MET A 41 -7.65 -7.63 -8.61
C MET A 41 -6.66 -6.46 -8.43
N PRO A 42 -6.42 -5.62 -9.45
CA PRO A 42 -5.63 -4.40 -9.30
C PRO A 42 -6.41 -3.36 -8.48
N MET A 43 -5.83 -2.90 -7.37
CA MET A 43 -6.37 -1.85 -6.52
C MET A 43 -5.29 -0.81 -6.24
N PRO A 44 -5.64 0.48 -6.04
CA PRO A 44 -4.67 1.42 -5.49
C PRO A 44 -4.40 1.03 -4.04
N LEU A 45 -3.12 1.04 -3.64
CA LEU A 45 -2.75 0.72 -2.27
C LEU A 45 -2.43 1.99 -1.49
N ASP A 46 -2.94 2.00 -0.27
CA ASP A 46 -2.70 3.04 0.71
C ASP A 46 -1.92 2.40 1.87
N ILE A 47 -0.76 2.95 2.23
CA ILE A 47 0.13 2.40 3.23
C ILE A 47 0.42 3.48 4.26
N LEU A 48 0.18 3.19 5.54
CA LEU A 48 0.51 4.07 6.65
C LEU A 48 1.73 3.54 7.38
N VAL A 49 2.73 4.39 7.50
CA VAL A 49 3.93 4.14 8.30
C VAL A 49 3.85 5.00 9.54
N THR A 50 3.90 4.37 10.71
CA THR A 50 4.03 5.05 11.99
C THR A 50 5.47 4.92 12.47
N TYR A 51 6.09 6.05 12.79
CA TYR A 51 7.44 6.11 13.29
C TYR A 51 7.45 6.20 14.82
N LYS A 52 8.55 5.78 15.44
CA LYS A 52 8.71 5.78 16.91
C LYS A 52 8.68 7.17 17.55
N ASP A 53 8.90 8.23 16.78
CA ASP A 53 8.76 9.61 17.23
C ASP A 53 7.29 10.09 17.29
N GLY A 54 6.34 9.21 16.90
CA GLY A 54 4.91 9.49 16.84
C GLY A 54 4.46 10.15 15.53
N THR A 55 5.39 10.46 14.62
CA THR A 55 5.03 10.98 13.30
C THR A 55 4.51 9.88 12.39
N GLN A 56 3.70 10.26 11.41
CA GLN A 56 3.09 9.35 10.46
C GLN A 56 3.38 9.81 9.04
N GLU A 57 3.61 8.85 8.15
CA GLU A 57 3.75 9.09 6.72
C GLU A 57 2.84 8.14 5.94
N TYR A 58 2.15 8.71 4.98
CA TYR A 58 1.18 8.03 4.14
C TYR A 58 1.79 7.82 2.76
N PHE A 59 1.95 6.57 2.35
CA PHE A 59 2.42 6.20 1.03
C PHE A 59 1.25 5.71 0.19
N ASN A 60 1.06 6.29 -0.98
CA ASN A 60 0.05 5.85 -1.92
C ASN A 60 0.69 5.28 -3.18
N ILE A 61 0.27 4.07 -3.54
CA ILE A 61 0.58 3.42 -4.82
C ILE A 61 -0.63 3.63 -5.73
N ALA A 62 -0.50 4.57 -6.66
CA ALA A 62 -1.55 4.84 -7.63
C ALA A 62 -1.68 3.69 -8.65
N LEU A 63 -2.90 3.41 -9.08
CA LEU A 63 -3.12 2.59 -10.27
C LEU A 63 -2.88 3.45 -11.51
N ARG A 64 -2.02 2.97 -12.41
CA ARG A 64 -1.77 3.59 -13.72
C ARG A 64 -3.07 3.86 -14.54
N ILE A 65 -4.13 3.11 -14.27
CA ILE A 65 -5.45 3.23 -14.91
C ILE A 65 -6.24 4.45 -14.39
N MET A 66 -5.94 4.96 -13.20
CA MET A 66 -6.71 6.05 -12.58
C MET A 66 -6.49 7.44 -13.19
N ARG A 67 -5.46 7.64 -14.05
CA ARG A 67 -5.09 8.94 -14.66
C ARG A 67 -5.36 10.14 -13.71
N GLY A 68 -4.91 10.02 -12.47
CA GLY A 68 -5.20 11.00 -11.43
C GLY A 68 -4.83 10.46 -10.06
N ASN A 69 -4.02 11.24 -9.33
CA ASN A 69 -3.66 10.95 -7.95
C ASN A 69 -4.85 11.31 -7.05
N LYS A 70 -5.13 10.50 -6.02
CA LYS A 70 -6.11 10.90 -4.99
C LYS A 70 -5.67 12.24 -4.39
N PRO A 71 -6.58 13.21 -4.22
CA PRO A 71 -6.27 14.42 -3.48
C PRO A 71 -5.89 14.04 -2.04
N GLN A 72 -4.90 14.74 -1.48
CA GLN A 72 -4.41 14.54 -0.12
C GLN A 72 -5.58 14.67 0.88
N GLU A 73 -6.03 13.55 1.47
CA GLU A 73 -7.16 13.51 2.42
C GLU A 73 -6.77 14.08 3.80
N PHE A 74 -5.46 14.15 4.12
CA PHE A 74 -4.93 14.60 5.41
C PHE A 74 -3.81 15.64 5.21
N PRO A 75 -4.08 16.95 5.41
CA PRO A 75 -3.07 18.00 5.24
C PRO A 75 -1.93 17.95 6.28
N ASP A 76 -2.18 17.35 7.44
CA ASP A 76 -1.22 17.29 8.55
C ASP A 76 -0.30 16.07 8.50
N ILE A 77 -0.53 15.13 7.58
CA ILE A 77 0.26 13.90 7.42
C ILE A 77 1.05 14.00 6.12
N LYS A 78 2.35 13.68 6.18
CA LYS A 78 3.20 13.64 5.00
C LYS A 78 2.65 12.59 4.03
N TYR A 79 2.34 13.01 2.80
CA TYR A 79 1.77 12.15 1.76
C TYR A 79 2.77 11.98 0.62
N THR A 80 3.25 10.75 0.44
CA THR A 80 4.25 10.38 -0.56
C THR A 80 3.59 9.49 -1.62
N VAL A 81 3.54 9.96 -2.86
CA VAL A 81 3.06 9.15 -3.99
C VAL A 81 4.22 8.31 -4.51
N LEU A 82 4.05 7.00 -4.45
CA LEU A 82 5.00 6.02 -4.97
C LEU A 82 4.77 5.79 -6.47
N ALA A 83 5.73 5.13 -7.11
CA ALA A 83 5.61 4.75 -8.51
C ALA A 83 4.43 3.79 -8.73
N ASP A 84 3.88 3.79 -9.94
CA ASP A 84 2.80 2.88 -10.30
C ASP A 84 3.24 1.41 -10.14
N TRP A 85 2.47 0.60 -9.41
CA TRP A 85 2.67 -0.85 -9.36
C TRP A 85 1.98 -1.50 -10.56
N PRO A 86 2.71 -2.06 -11.54
CA PRO A 86 2.08 -2.73 -12.67
C PRO A 86 1.42 -4.02 -12.18
N TRP A 87 0.12 -4.20 -12.45
CA TRP A 87 -0.69 -5.32 -11.96
C TRP A 87 -0.19 -6.74 -12.34
N THR A 88 0.69 -6.81 -13.35
CA THR A 88 1.36 -8.04 -13.81
C THR A 88 2.56 -8.44 -12.94
N HIS A 89 3.06 -7.54 -12.08
CA HIS A 89 4.16 -7.82 -11.17
C HIS A 89 3.59 -8.33 -9.84
N PRO A 90 3.95 -9.53 -9.40
CA PRO A 90 3.46 -10.09 -8.14
C PRO A 90 4.07 -9.43 -6.92
N GLU A 91 5.19 -8.72 -7.09
CA GLU A 91 5.94 -8.07 -6.01
C GLU A 91 6.17 -6.61 -6.34
N TYR A 92 6.21 -5.77 -5.31
CA TYR A 92 6.52 -4.37 -5.40
C TYR A 92 7.40 -3.96 -4.23
N GLU A 93 8.44 -3.19 -4.51
CA GLU A 93 9.37 -2.72 -3.50
C GLU A 93 9.43 -1.20 -3.50
N PHE A 94 9.51 -0.64 -2.30
CA PHE A 94 9.78 0.78 -2.12
C PHE A 94 10.67 1.00 -0.90
N VAL A 95 11.26 2.18 -0.85
CA VAL A 95 12.20 2.56 0.19
C VAL A 95 11.61 3.68 1.02
N ILE A 96 11.66 3.51 2.34
CA ILE A 96 11.36 4.56 3.30
C ILE A 96 12.69 5.19 3.69
N PRO A 97 12.86 6.52 3.59
CA PRO A 97 14.13 7.22 3.83
C PRO A 97 14.43 7.38 5.33
N VAL A 98 14.20 6.33 6.12
CA VAL A 98 14.56 6.22 7.54
C VAL A 98 15.07 4.82 7.85
N SER A 99 15.91 4.69 8.87
CA SER A 99 16.36 3.38 9.36
C SER A 99 15.20 2.56 9.92
N MET A 100 15.27 1.25 9.75
CA MET A 100 14.25 0.30 10.23
C MET A 100 13.96 0.43 11.74
N ASP A 101 14.98 0.77 12.53
CA ASP A 101 14.85 1.01 13.97
C ASP A 101 13.92 2.18 14.34
N GLN A 102 13.66 3.10 13.40
CA GLN A 102 12.76 4.23 13.58
C GLN A 102 11.31 3.90 13.19
N VAL A 103 11.08 2.79 12.50
CA VAL A 103 9.74 2.34 12.12
C VAL A 103 9.11 1.62 13.30
N GLU A 104 7.92 2.05 13.70
CA GLU A 104 7.13 1.39 14.75
C GLU A 104 6.13 0.40 14.14
N LYS A 105 5.46 0.80 13.06
CA LYS A 105 4.41 0.00 12.43
C LYS A 105 4.25 0.37 10.96
N ILE A 106 3.99 -0.63 10.12
CA ILE A 106 3.59 -0.45 8.73
C ILE A 106 2.23 -1.13 8.54
N GLU A 107 1.27 -0.42 7.95
CA GLU A 107 -0.10 -0.88 7.74
C GLU A 107 -0.51 -0.67 6.29
N ILE A 108 -1.02 -1.72 5.64
CA ILE A 108 -1.72 -1.63 4.35
C ILE A 108 -3.21 -1.41 4.61
N ASP A 109 -3.81 -0.46 3.88
CA ASP A 109 -5.19 -0.01 4.01
C ASP A 109 -5.63 0.21 5.47
N PRO A 110 -5.08 1.23 6.15
CA PRO A 110 -5.50 1.56 7.52
C PRO A 110 -6.99 1.93 7.61
N SER A 111 -7.61 2.28 6.48
CA SER A 111 -9.03 2.64 6.43
C SER A 111 -9.96 1.43 6.49
N GLY A 112 -9.44 0.23 6.21
CA GLY A 112 -10.20 -1.02 6.16
C GLY A 112 -11.35 -1.00 5.13
N ARG A 113 -11.35 -0.02 4.21
CA ARG A 113 -12.36 0.17 3.16
C ARG A 113 -12.14 -0.82 2.03
N MET A 114 -10.96 -1.43 1.94
CA MET A 114 -10.63 -2.47 0.99
C MET A 114 -11.17 -3.83 1.46
N ALA A 115 -11.81 -4.53 0.52
CA ALA A 115 -12.20 -5.93 0.68
C ALA A 115 -10.95 -6.81 0.45
N ASP A 116 -10.02 -6.75 1.39
CA ASP A 116 -8.87 -7.65 1.45
C ASP A 116 -9.30 -9.03 1.96
N ALA A 117 -8.82 -10.09 1.30
CA ALA A 117 -9.11 -11.47 1.66
C ALA A 117 -8.41 -11.89 2.96
N ASP A 118 -7.20 -11.39 3.19
CA ASP A 118 -6.44 -11.60 4.42
C ASP A 118 -6.00 -10.24 4.94
N ARG A 119 -6.38 -9.91 6.17
CA ARG A 119 -5.96 -8.65 6.83
C ARG A 119 -4.83 -8.87 7.82
N SER A 120 -4.47 -10.13 8.07
CA SER A 120 -3.42 -10.48 9.03
C SER A 120 -2.02 -10.19 8.49
N ASN A 121 -1.84 -10.25 7.18
CA ASN A 121 -0.60 -9.90 6.43
C ASN A 121 -0.49 -8.39 6.11
N ASN A 122 -1.50 -7.59 6.44
CA ASN A 122 -1.50 -6.14 6.19
C ASN A 122 -0.77 -5.32 7.25
N ASN A 123 -0.28 -5.97 8.31
CA ASN A 123 0.35 -5.30 9.43
C ASN A 123 1.76 -5.84 9.65
N TRP A 124 2.73 -4.95 9.76
CA TRP A 124 4.08 -5.29 10.15
C TRP A 124 4.51 -4.46 11.37
N GLN A 125 5.16 -5.12 12.32
CA GLN A 125 5.77 -4.54 13.52
C GLN A 125 7.15 -5.20 13.74
N PRO A 126 8.18 -4.45 14.14
CA PRO A 126 9.53 -4.96 14.41
C PRO A 126 9.64 -5.85 15.65
#